data_AF-A0A1F9E1Q9-F1
#
_entry.id   AF-A0A1F9E1Q9-F1
#
_cell.length_a   1.000
_cell.length_b   1.000
_cell.length_c   1.000
_cell.angle_alpha   90.00
_cell.angle_beta   90.00
_cell.angle_gamma   90.00
#
_symmetry.space_group_name_H-M   'P 1'
#
loop_
_entity.id
_entity.type
_entity.pdbx_description
1 polymer ?
#
loop_
_entity_poly.entity_id
_entity_poly.type
_entity_poly.pdbx_seq_one_letter_code
_entity_poly.pdbx_strand_id
1 'polypeptide(L)'
;IKNYKVIKDGKQGILRIFLKYEGETKKQIISGLKLLSRPGLRRYVHQAEIPLVLRGLGLSILSTSKGVLPDKEARKLNVGGELLCSVW
;
A
#
# COMPACT_ATOMS: atom_id res chain seq x y z
N ILE A 1 -8.90 -5.18 2.72
CA ILE A 1 -9.19 -5.71 4.08
C ILE A 1 -10.68 -5.59 4.38
N LYS A 2 -11.23 -6.31 5.38
CA LYS A 2 -12.64 -6.21 5.78
C LYS A 2 -12.85 -5.08 6.80
N ASN A 3 -11.97 -4.98 7.79
CA ASN A 3 -12.01 -3.93 8.81
C ASN A 3 -10.65 -3.81 9.50
N TYR A 4 -10.46 -2.76 10.30
CA TYR A 4 -9.36 -2.64 11.27
C TYR A 4 -9.88 -2.02 12.59
N LYS A 5 -9.18 -2.28 13.69
CA LYS A 5 -9.44 -1.66 15.00
C LYS A 5 -8.13 -1.23 15.65
N VAL A 6 -8.14 -0.05 16.27
CA VAL A 6 -7.05 0.45 17.10
C VAL A 6 -7.41 0.19 18.57
N ILE A 7 -6.60 -0.62 19.24
CA ILE A 7 -6.85 -1.05 20.63
C ILE A 7 -5.75 -0.43 21.51
N LYS A 8 -6.15 0.30 22.56
CA LYS A 8 -5.21 0.84 23.55
C LYS A 8 -4.79 -0.28 24.50
N ASP A 9 -3.49 -0.40 24.75
CA ASP A 9 -2.89 -1.43 25.61
C ASP A 9 -2.02 -0.84 26.74
N GLY A 10 -2.06 0.49 26.93
CA GLY A 10 -1.19 1.20 27.87
C GLY A 10 0.25 1.38 27.38
N LYS A 11 0.55 1.03 26.12
CA LYS A 11 1.85 1.22 25.45
C LYS A 11 1.64 2.00 24.14
N GLN A 12 2.16 1.49 23.03
CA GLN A 12 2.03 2.06 21.69
C GLN A 12 0.68 1.76 21.00
N GLY A 13 -0.16 0.91 21.59
CA GLY A 13 -1.39 0.43 20.99
C GLY A 13 -1.20 -0.74 20.02
N ILE A 14 -2.31 -1.42 19.71
CA ILE A 14 -2.36 -2.57 18.82
C ILE A 14 -3.29 -2.26 17.64
N LEU A 15 -2.79 -2.47 16.41
CA LEU A 15 -3.61 -2.41 15.20
C LEU A 15 -4.10 -3.83 14.86
N ARG A 16 -5.37 -4.12 15.15
CA ARG A 16 -6.00 -5.39 14.79
C ARG A 16 -6.62 -5.28 13.38
N ILE A 17 -6.12 -6.05 12.44
CA ILE A 17 -6.57 -6.06 11.04
C ILE A 17 -7.43 -7.30 10.78
N PHE A 18 -8.59 -7.11 10.16
CA PHE A 18 -9.46 -8.19 9.72
C PHE A 18 -9.29 -8.40 8.21
N LEU A 19 -8.69 -9.52 7.83
CA LEU A 19 -8.50 -9.87 6.42
C LEU A 19 -9.85 -10.16 5.75
N LYS A 20 -9.93 -9.88 4.45
CA LYS A 20 -11.11 -10.14 3.62
C LYS A 20 -10.82 -11.36 2.76
N TYR A 21 -11.78 -12.29 2.74
CA TYR A 21 -11.79 -13.47 1.90
C TYR A 21 -13.06 -13.47 1.05
N GLU A 22 -13.01 -14.16 -0.06
CA GLU A 22 -14.12 -14.34 -1.01
C GLU A 22 -15.04 -15.46 -0.55
N GLY A 23 -16.34 -15.15 -0.40
CA GLY A 23 -17.48 -16.07 -0.26
C GLY A 23 -17.23 -17.43 0.42
N GLU A 24 -17.86 -18.46 -0.14
CA GLU A 24 -17.78 -19.85 0.34
C GLU A 24 -16.43 -20.51 0.00
N THR A 25 -15.79 -20.10 -1.10
CA THR A 25 -14.50 -20.60 -1.56
C THR A 25 -13.34 -20.20 -0.65
N LYS A 26 -13.54 -19.23 0.25
CA LYS A 26 -12.56 -18.64 1.16
C LYS A 26 -11.27 -18.17 0.46
N LYS A 27 -11.35 -17.80 -0.82
CA LYS A 27 -10.19 -17.34 -1.58
C LYS A 27 -9.68 -16.01 -1.02
N GLN A 28 -8.36 -15.86 -0.92
CA GLN A 28 -7.75 -14.62 -0.43
C GLN A 28 -7.94 -13.48 -1.46
N ILE A 29 -8.35 -12.30 -0.96
CA ILE A 29 -8.48 -11.10 -1.81
C ILE A 29 -7.13 -10.43 -2.06
N ILE A 30 -6.20 -10.55 -1.11
CA ILE A 30 -4.82 -10.08 -1.27
C ILE A 30 -4.00 -11.30 -1.69
N SER A 31 -3.50 -11.28 -2.92
CA SER A 31 -2.67 -12.34 -3.49
C SER A 31 -1.22 -12.20 -3.06
N GLY A 32 -0.74 -10.97 -2.87
CA GLY A 32 0.65 -10.67 -2.56
C GLY A 32 0.87 -9.26 -2.05
N LEU A 33 1.94 -9.11 -1.25
CA LEU A 33 2.44 -7.83 -0.79
C LEU A 33 3.96 -7.85 -0.88
N LYS A 34 4.54 -6.76 -1.39
CA LYS A 34 6.00 -6.62 -1.51
C LYS A 34 6.45 -5.23 -1.11
N LEU A 35 7.39 -5.18 -0.16
CA LEU A 35 8.11 -3.95 0.18
C LEU A 35 9.13 -3.63 -0.92
N LEU A 36 9.07 -2.41 -1.45
CA LEU A 36 9.92 -1.93 -2.53
C LEU A 36 11.05 -1.05 -2.01
N SER A 37 10.73 -0.05 -1.17
CA SER A 37 11.73 0.75 -0.46
C SER A 37 12.09 0.05 0.85
N ARG A 38 13.39 -0.09 1.10
CA ARG A 38 13.94 -0.73 2.31
C ARG A 38 14.93 0.24 2.98
N PRO A 39 15.16 0.14 4.30
CA PRO A 39 16.10 1.04 4.98
C PRO A 39 17.50 1.11 4.35
N GLY A 40 18.01 -0.02 3.84
CA GLY A 40 19.31 -0.07 3.15
C GLY A 40 19.28 0.29 1.66
N LEU A 41 18.10 0.47 1.06
CA LEU A 41 17.96 0.92 -0.33
C LEU A 41 16.61 1.62 -0.51
N ARG A 42 16.64 2.94 -0.40
CA ARG A 42 15.45 3.78 -0.58
C ARG A 42 15.15 3.92 -2.08
N ARG A 43 13.88 3.77 -2.46
CA ARG A 43 13.46 3.90 -3.85
C ARG A 43 12.51 5.08 -3.98
N TYR A 44 12.98 6.13 -4.65
CA TYR A 44 12.19 7.32 -4.99
C TYR A 44 11.91 7.32 -6.48
N VAL A 45 10.74 7.80 -6.87
CA VAL A 45 10.33 7.91 -8.27
C VAL A 45 9.67 9.25 -8.54
N HIS A 46 9.90 9.76 -9.74
CA HIS A 46 9.14 10.87 -10.26
C HIS A 46 7.71 10.42 -10.63
N GLN A 47 6.78 11.35 -10.73
CA GLN A 47 5.36 11.07 -11.00
C GLN A 47 5.11 10.31 -12.31
N ALA A 48 5.96 10.55 -13.31
CA ALA A 48 5.93 9.87 -14.61
C ALA A 48 6.42 8.41 -14.52
N GLU A 49 7.34 8.13 -13.59
CA GLU A 49 8.05 6.85 -13.45
C GLU A 49 7.41 5.93 -12.40
N ILE A 50 6.27 6.32 -11.84
CA ILE A 50 5.52 5.46 -10.93
C ILE A 50 5.25 4.13 -11.66
N PRO A 51 5.58 2.97 -11.09
CA PRO A 51 5.36 1.67 -11.75
C PRO A 51 3.87 1.30 -11.71
N LEU A 52 3.41 0.58 -12.73
CA LEU A 52 2.08 -0.03 -12.74
C LEU A 52 2.18 -1.48 -12.25
N VAL A 53 1.50 -1.80 -11.15
CA VAL A 53 1.45 -3.16 -10.61
C VAL A 53 0.44 -3.98 -11.39
N LEU A 54 0.84 -5.13 -11.92
CA LEU A 54 0.00 -6.03 -12.72
C LEU A 54 -0.85 -5.30 -13.78
N ARG A 55 -0.21 -4.42 -14.57
CA ARG A 55 -0.88 -3.60 -15.60
C ARG A 55 -2.07 -2.78 -15.06
N GLY A 56 -2.01 -2.35 -13.80
CA GLY A 56 -3.03 -1.50 -13.15
C GLY A 56 -4.09 -2.25 -12.34
N LEU A 57 -3.98 -3.59 -12.25
CA LEU A 57 -4.82 -4.42 -11.39
C LEU A 57 -4.38 -4.41 -9.92
N GLY A 58 -3.09 -4.17 -9.67
CA GLY A 58 -2.57 -3.99 -8.32
C GLY A 58 -2.52 -2.52 -7.89
N LEU A 59 -2.03 -2.31 -6.69
CA LEU A 59 -1.85 -0.99 -6.09
C LEU A 59 -0.37 -0.78 -5.72
N SER A 60 0.16 0.38 -6.08
CA SER A 60 1.43 0.87 -5.52
C SER A 60 1.14 1.99 -4.52
N ILE A 61 1.76 1.92 -3.35
CA ILE A 61 1.60 2.88 -2.26
C ILE A 61 2.88 3.72 -2.16
N LEU A 62 2.72 5.04 -2.23
CA LEU A 62 3.82 5.99 -2.23
C LEU A 62 3.72 6.96 -1.05
N SER A 63 4.87 7.25 -0.43
CA SER A 63 5.00 8.40 0.47
C SER A 63 5.34 9.64 -0.35
N THR A 64 4.44 10.61 -0.38
CA THR A 64 4.59 11.85 -1.16
C THR A 64 4.60 13.06 -0.23
N SER A 65 4.94 14.25 -0.77
CA SER A 65 4.83 15.51 -0.01
C SER A 65 3.40 15.87 0.41
N LYS A 66 2.39 15.21 -0.16
CA LYS A 66 0.96 15.39 0.16
C LYS A 66 0.40 14.25 1.03
N GLY A 67 1.29 13.43 1.61
CA GLY A 67 0.92 12.27 2.41
C GLY A 67 1.09 10.94 1.66
N VAL A 68 0.56 9.87 2.24
CA VAL A 68 0.63 8.52 1.65
C VAL A 68 -0.50 8.36 0.65
N LEU A 69 -0.15 8.17 -0.62
CA LEU A 69 -1.10 8.14 -1.73
C LEU A 69 -0.98 6.84 -2.54
N PRO A 70 -2.09 6.35 -3.12
CA PRO A 70 -2.04 5.32 -4.15
C PRO A 70 -1.48 5.91 -5.46
N ASP A 71 -0.87 5.04 -6.27
CA ASP A 71 -0.30 5.36 -7.58
C ASP A 71 -1.22 6.19 -8.49
N LYS A 72 -2.52 5.84 -8.56
CA LYS A 72 -3.49 6.55 -9.39
C LYS A 72 -3.72 8.00 -8.92
N GLU A 73 -3.76 8.24 -7.62
CA GLU A 73 -3.94 9.59 -7.07
C GLU A 73 -2.66 10.41 -7.16
N ALA A 74 -1.50 9.79 -6.91
CA ALA A 74 -0.20 10.44 -7.05
C ALA A 74 0.01 10.99 -8.47
N ARG A 75 -0.34 10.21 -9.51
CA ARG A 75 -0.31 10.68 -10.91
C ARG A 75 -1.29 11.82 -11.18
N LYS A 76 -2.53 11.73 -10.69
CA LYS A 76 -3.53 12.80 -10.85
C LYS A 76 -3.08 14.13 -10.23
N LEU A 77 -2.41 14.05 -9.08
CA LEU A 77 -1.89 15.21 -8.37
C LEU A 77 -0.52 15.67 -8.86
N ASN A 78 0.04 15.00 -9.88
CA ASN A 78 1.37 15.23 -10.43
C ASN A 78 2.49 15.22 -9.38
N VAL A 79 2.44 14.31 -8.41
CA VAL A 79 3.45 14.19 -7.34
C VAL A 79 4.18 12.86 -7.40
N GLY A 80 5.51 12.91 -7.26
CA GLY A 80 6.36 11.75 -7.04
C GLY A 80 6.52 11.43 -5.55
N GLY A 81 7.43 10.53 -5.22
CA GLY A 81 7.70 10.17 -3.83
C GLY A 81 8.48 8.88 -3.64
N GLU A 82 8.53 8.40 -2.40
CA GLU A 82 9.12 7.11 -2.04
C GLU A 82 8.14 5.98 -2.35
N LEU A 83 8.57 4.97 -3.11
CA LEU A 83 7.81 3.75 -3.37
C LEU A 83 7.90 2.80 -2.17
N LEU A 84 6.91 2.85 -1.28
CA LEU A 84 6.90 2.05 -0.07
C LEU A 84 6.70 0.57 -0.40
N CYS A 85 5.57 0.24 -1.02
CA CYS A 85 5.19 -1.14 -1.29
C CYS A 85 4.18 -1.27 -2.43
N SER A 86 4.02 -2.50 -2.87
CA SER A 86 3.01 -2.90 -3.85
C SER A 86 2.16 -4.04 -3.28
N VAL A 87 0.87 -4.02 -3.59
CA VAL A 87 -0.14 -5.00 -3.15
C VAL A 87 -0.93 -5.45 -4.38
N TRP A 88 -1.19 -6.75 -4.50
CA TRP A 88 -2.00 -7.35 -5.56
C TRP A 88 -2.65 -8.66 -5.07
#